data_AF-A0A7K3ZW68-F1
#
_entry.id   AF-A0A7K3ZW68-F1
#
_cell.length_a   1.000
_cell.length_b   1.000
_cell.length_c   1.000
_cell.angle_alpha   90.00
_cell.angle_beta   90.00
_cell.angle_gamma   90.00
#
_symmetry.space_group_name_H-M   'P 1'
#
loop_
_entity.id
_entity.type
_entity.pdbx_description
1 polymer ?
#
loop_
_entity_poly.entity_id
_entity_poly.type
_entity_poly.pdbx_seq_one_letter_code
_entity_poly.pdbx_strand_id
1 'polypeptide(L)'
;MIAQPAFLPMFRSEAEKQGIDQLDVILISGDAYVDHPSFAAALVGRVLWDAGYSVGIIAQPDIKRREDFLRLGKPRLFLGISSGNVDSMVNNLTPNLKRRSSDVYSPGGRLL
;
A
#
# COMPACT_ATOMS: atom_id res chain seq x y z
N MET A 1 -1.96 8.67 22.44
CA MET A 1 -1.79 8.56 20.98
C MET A 1 -0.76 7.48 20.71
N ILE A 2 -1.02 6.60 19.75
CA ILE A 2 -0.04 5.61 19.32
C ILE A 2 1.07 6.37 18.58
N ALA A 3 2.33 6.17 18.95
CA ALA A 3 3.43 6.83 18.28
C ALA A 3 3.53 6.33 16.84
N GLN A 4 3.72 7.23 15.88
CA GLN A 4 3.91 6.81 14.50
C GLN A 4 5.18 5.94 14.36
N PRO A 5 5.11 4.79 13.68
CA PRO A 5 6.25 3.96 13.36
C PRO A 5 7.07 4.59 12.24
N ALA A 6 8.31 4.12 12.09
CA ALA A 6 9.17 4.54 11.00
C ALA A 6 8.55 4.25 9.62
N PHE A 7 7.80 3.14 9.50
CA PHE A 7 7.06 2.74 8.30
C PHE A 7 5.72 2.12 8.68
N LEU A 8 4.71 2.22 7.80
CA LEU A 8 3.46 1.51 7.99
C LEU A 8 3.71 -0.01 7.93
N PRO A 9 3.14 -0.81 8.85
CA PRO A 9 3.23 -2.26 8.81
C PRO A 9 2.78 -2.85 7.47
N MET A 10 3.62 -3.67 6.86
CA MET A 10 3.30 -4.47 5.67
C MET A 10 3.07 -5.95 6.00
N PHE A 11 3.53 -6.37 7.18
CA PHE A 11 3.34 -7.72 7.71
C PHE A 11 2.76 -7.68 9.12
N ARG A 12 1.99 -8.73 9.46
CA ARG A 12 1.36 -8.86 10.78
C ARG A 12 2.37 -8.78 11.93
N SER A 13 3.54 -9.39 11.75
CA SER A 13 4.64 -9.37 12.73
C SER A 13 5.19 -7.97 13.02
N GLU A 14 5.06 -7.02 12.08
CA GLU A 14 5.47 -5.64 12.29
C GLU A 14 4.44 -4.87 13.13
N ALA A 15 3.15 -5.15 12.94
CA ALA A 15 2.08 -4.61 13.79
C ALA A 15 2.15 -5.20 15.21
N GLU A 16 2.41 -6.51 15.35
CA GLU A 16 2.58 -7.18 16.64
C GLU A 16 3.76 -6.59 17.44
N LYS A 17 4.88 -6.26 16.78
CA LYS A 17 6.01 -5.56 17.42
C LYS A 17 5.65 -4.17 17.96
N GLN A 18 4.59 -3.56 17.45
CA GLN A 18 4.07 -2.27 17.91
C GLN A 18 2.94 -2.44 18.95
N GLY A 19 2.65 -3.68 19.38
CA GLY A 19 1.56 -3.98 20.32
C GLY A 19 0.18 -3.89 19.68
N ILE A 20 0.09 -4.01 18.35
CA ILE A 20 -1.16 -3.91 17.59
C ILE A 20 -1.59 -5.31 17.16
N ASP A 21 -2.59 -5.87 17.84
CA ASP A 21 -3.15 -7.20 17.53
C ASP A 21 -4.05 -7.18 16.29
N GLN A 22 -4.71 -6.05 16.05
CA GLN A 22 -5.62 -5.82 14.93
C GLN A 22 -5.50 -4.37 14.44
N LEU A 23 -5.26 -4.21 13.14
CA LEU A 23 -5.22 -2.91 12.48
C LEU A 23 -6.63 -2.34 12.30
N ASP A 24 -6.78 -1.02 12.40
CA ASP A 24 -8.03 -0.33 12.15
C ASP A 24 -8.33 -0.25 10.66
N VAL A 25 -7.32 0.13 9.88
CA VAL A 25 -7.41 0.33 8.44
C VAL A 25 -6.29 -0.43 7.75
N ILE A 26 -6.61 -1.06 6.62
CA ILE A 26 -5.61 -1.65 5.74
C ILE A 26 -5.75 -0.99 4.36
N LEU A 27 -4.65 -0.43 3.86
CA LEU A 27 -4.58 0.17 2.54
C LEU A 27 -3.98 -0.84 1.54
N ILE A 28 -4.57 -0.98 0.37
CA ILE A 28 -4.05 -1.79 -0.73
C ILE A 28 -3.67 -0.85 -1.87
N SER A 29 -2.44 -0.96 -2.36
CA SER A 29 -1.89 -0.11 -3.41
C SER A 29 -1.38 -0.94 -4.59
N GLY A 30 -1.71 -0.52 -5.82
CA GLY A 30 -1.12 -1.04 -7.05
C GLY A 30 0.33 -0.60 -7.31
N ASP A 31 0.83 0.39 -6.55
CA ASP A 31 2.24 0.82 -6.57
C ASP A 31 3.03 0.17 -5.43
N ALA A 32 4.36 0.15 -5.57
CA ALA A 32 5.28 -0.11 -4.47
C ALA A 32 5.01 0.83 -3.30
N TYR A 33 5.24 0.35 -2.07
CA TYR A 33 5.20 1.22 -0.91
C TYR A 33 6.46 2.08 -0.87
N VAL A 34 6.29 3.37 -1.11
CA VAL A 34 7.29 4.41 -0.90
C VAL A 34 6.70 5.38 0.11
N ASP A 35 7.34 5.48 1.28
CA ASP A 35 6.87 6.33 2.37
C ASP A 35 7.25 7.80 2.12
N HIS A 36 6.55 8.42 1.18
CA HIS A 36 6.80 9.77 0.70
C HIS A 36 5.48 10.51 0.51
N PRO A 37 5.38 11.81 0.82
CA PRO A 37 4.13 12.58 0.71
C PRO A 37 3.53 12.65 -0.71
N SER A 38 4.34 12.39 -1.75
CA SER A 38 3.85 12.29 -3.14
C SER A 38 3.15 10.96 -3.46
N PHE A 39 3.17 9.98 -2.54
CA PHE A 39 2.48 8.71 -2.68
C PHE A 39 1.20 8.75 -1.85
N ALA A 40 0.04 8.74 -2.52
CA ALA A 40 -1.25 8.96 -1.88
C ALA A 40 -1.53 7.95 -0.75
N ALA A 41 -1.21 6.67 -0.96
CA ALA A 41 -1.38 5.64 0.06
C ALA A 41 -0.53 5.89 1.33
N ALA A 42 0.70 6.37 1.16
CA ALA A 42 1.57 6.73 2.29
C ALA A 42 1.03 7.95 3.03
N LEU A 43 0.66 9.01 2.30
CA LEU A 43 0.07 10.23 2.87
C LEU A 43 -1.20 9.93 3.67
N VAL A 44 -2.15 9.20 3.08
CA VAL A 44 -3.41 8.83 3.74
C VAL A 44 -3.15 7.99 4.98
N GLY A 45 -2.25 7.00 4.90
CA GLY A 45 -1.89 6.17 6.05
C GLY A 45 -1.29 6.99 7.19
N ARG A 46 -0.41 7.95 6.89
CA ARG A 46 0.19 8.86 7.88
C ARG A 46 -0.86 9.76 8.55
N VAL A 47 -1.77 10.35 7.77
CA VAL A 47 -2.85 11.21 8.30
C VAL A 47 -3.79 10.43 9.21
N LEU A 48 -4.19 9.21 8.81
CA LEU A 48 -5.01 8.33 9.64
C LEU A 48 -4.30 7.94 10.93
N TRP A 49 -2.98 7.71 10.88
CA TRP A 49 -2.22 7.35 12.06
C TRP A 49 -2.12 8.49 13.07
N ASP A 50 -1.90 9.71 12.57
CA ASP A 50 -1.90 10.93 13.38
C ASP A 50 -3.28 11.21 14.01
N ALA A 51 -4.35 10.84 13.30
CA ALA A 51 -5.72 10.85 13.83
C ALA A 51 -5.99 9.73 14.87
N GLY A 52 -5.02 8.86 15.15
CA GLY A 52 -5.10 7.83 16.18
C GLY A 52 -5.55 6.44 15.70
N TYR A 53 -5.57 6.17 14.39
CA TYR A 53 -5.97 4.89 13.82
C TYR A 53 -4.81 4.06 13.32
N SER A 54 -4.76 2.79 13.69
CA SER A 54 -3.74 1.85 13.22
C SER A 54 -3.91 1.48 11.75
N VAL A 55 -2.88 1.76 10.96
CA VAL A 55 -2.90 1.55 9.52
C VAL A 55 -1.78 0.62 9.10
N GLY A 56 -2.11 -0.40 8.31
CA GLY A 56 -1.14 -1.19 7.55
C GLY A 56 -1.32 -1.02 6.05
N ILE A 57 -0.33 -1.45 5.27
CA ILE A 57 -0.34 -1.34 3.82
C ILE A 57 0.06 -2.63 3.11
N ILE A 58 -0.72 -3.00 2.10
CA ILE A 58 -0.45 -4.08 1.16
C ILE A 58 -0.10 -3.45 -0.19
N ALA A 59 1.19 -3.27 -0.44
CA ALA A 59 1.67 -2.81 -1.75
C ALA A 59 1.86 -3.98 -2.73
N GLN A 60 1.41 -3.77 -3.96
CA GLN A 60 1.49 -4.67 -5.11
C GLN A 60 1.21 -6.15 -4.78
N PRO A 61 0.02 -6.47 -4.24
CA PRO A 61 -0.34 -7.87 -4.03
C PRO A 61 -0.44 -8.59 -5.38
N ASP A 62 -0.02 -9.86 -5.42
CA ASP A 62 -0.31 -10.73 -6.56
C ASP A 62 -1.81 -11.05 -6.57
N ILE A 63 -2.51 -10.58 -7.61
CA ILE A 63 -3.96 -10.78 -7.78
C ILE A 63 -4.38 -12.25 -7.87
N LYS A 64 -3.46 -13.16 -8.18
CA LYS A 64 -3.72 -14.60 -8.26
C LYS A 64 -3.56 -15.30 -6.91
N ARG A 65 -2.95 -14.64 -5.91
CA ARG A 65 -2.67 -15.22 -4.60
C ARG A 65 -3.51 -14.53 -3.55
N ARG A 66 -4.51 -15.24 -3.05
CA ARG A 66 -5.41 -14.74 -2.00
C ARG A 66 -4.65 -14.34 -0.74
N GLU A 67 -3.55 -15.04 -0.45
CA GLU A 67 -2.72 -14.88 0.73
C GLU A 67 -2.12 -13.47 0.82
N ASP A 68 -1.78 -12.86 -0.32
CA ASP A 68 -1.21 -11.52 -0.38
C ASP A 68 -2.19 -10.46 0.13
N PHE A 69 -3.50 -10.66 -0.08
CA PHE A 69 -4.56 -9.79 0.44
C PHE A 69 -4.91 -10.06 1.90
N LEU A 70 -4.59 -11.25 2.41
CA LEU A 70 -4.92 -11.68 3.76
C LEU A 70 -3.76 -11.51 4.77
N ARG A 71 -2.55 -11.18 4.32
CA ARG A 71 -1.32 -11.16 5.14
C ARG A 71 -1.36 -10.27 6.39
N LEU A 72 -2.23 -9.25 6.41
CA LEU A 72 -2.42 -8.34 7.54
C LEU A 72 -3.64 -8.68 8.40
N GLY A 73 -4.42 -9.70 8.03
CA GLY A 73 -5.65 -10.08 8.70
C GLY A 73 -6.83 -9.14 8.40
N LYS A 74 -7.89 -9.25 9.20
CA LYS A 74 -9.12 -8.47 9.04
C LYS A 74 -8.98 -7.10 9.75
N PRO A 75 -9.21 -5.97 9.08
CA PRO A 75 -9.19 -4.68 9.74
C PRO A 75 -10.42 -4.48 10.64
N ARG A 76 -10.30 -3.64 11.67
CA ARG A 76 -11.41 -3.31 12.57
C ARG A 76 -12.44 -2.40 11.90
N LEU A 77 -12.00 -1.49 11.04
CA LEU A 77 -12.85 -0.50 10.39
C LEU A 77 -13.07 -0.83 8.90
N PHE A 78 -12.04 -0.71 8.05
CA PHE A 78 -12.21 -0.90 6.61
C PHE A 78 -10.92 -1.23 5.84
N LEU A 79 -11.10 -1.66 4.59
CA LEU A 79 -10.07 -1.77 3.56
C LEU A 79 -10.19 -0.59 2.58
N GLY A 80 -9.09 0.11 2.32
CA GLY A 80 -9.01 1.12 1.26
C GLY A 80 -8.17 0.60 0.11
N ILE A 81 -8.65 0.68 -1.13
CA ILE A 81 -7.97 0.14 -2.31
C ILE A 81 -7.73 1.25 -3.33
N SER A 82 -6.51 1.36 -3.85
CA SER A 82 -6.16 2.26 -4.95
C SER A 82 -5.31 1.54 -5.99
N SER A 83 -5.48 1.90 -7.27
CA SER A 83 -4.66 1.40 -8.37
C SER A 83 -3.21 1.94 -8.35
N GLY A 84 -2.90 2.92 -7.50
CA GLY A 84 -1.60 3.58 -7.44
C GLY A 84 -1.72 5.10 -7.61
N ASN A 85 -0.59 5.78 -7.81
CA ASN A 85 -0.52 7.23 -8.03
C ASN A 85 -0.79 7.61 -9.48
N VAL A 86 -0.59 6.68 -10.42
CA VAL A 86 -0.74 6.90 -11.85
C VAL A 86 -1.78 5.95 -12.41
N ASP A 87 -2.60 6.47 -13.31
CA ASP A 87 -3.56 5.65 -14.03
C ASP A 87 -2.85 4.52 -14.80
N SER A 88 -3.48 3.35 -14.79
CA SER A 88 -2.92 2.14 -15.39
C SER A 88 -2.68 2.26 -16.90
N MET A 89 -3.48 3.04 -17.64
CA MET A 89 -3.26 3.29 -19.06
C MET A 89 -2.01 4.14 -19.26
N VAL A 90 -1.83 5.19 -18.45
CA VAL A 90 -0.67 6.08 -18.51
C VAL A 90 0.62 5.36 -18.08
N ASN A 91 0.51 4.45 -17.10
CA ASN A 91 1.66 3.69 -16.61
C ASN A 91 2.06 2.57 -17.59
N ASN A 92 1.09 1.92 -18.24
CA ASN A 92 1.38 0.83 -19.18
C ASN A 92 1.64 1.28 -20.60
N LEU A 93 1.13 2.44 -21.03
CA LEU A 93 1.17 2.90 -22.41
C LEU A 93 1.88 4.24 -22.57
N THR A 94 2.46 4.45 -23.74
CA THR A 94 2.91 5.75 -24.23
C THR A 94 1.71 6.55 -24.78
N PRO A 95 1.84 7.88 -25.01
CA PRO A 95 0.78 8.66 -25.65
C PRO A 95 0.32 8.09 -27.00
N ASN A 96 1.18 7.36 -27.70
CA ASN A 96 0.88 6.66 -28.96
C ASN A 96 0.37 5.22 -28.74
N LEU A 97 -0.12 4.88 -27.55
CA LEU A 97 -0.66 3.57 -27.16
C LEU A 97 0.31 2.38 -27.30
N LYS A 98 1.63 2.63 -27.37
CA LYS A 98 2.64 1.56 -27.29
C LYS A 98 2.89 1.17 -25.84
N ARG A 99 3.01 -0.13 -25.57
CA ARG A 99 3.34 -0.66 -24.23
C ARG A 99 4.72 -0.17 -23.77
N ARG A 100 4.81 0.38 -22.57
CA ARG A 100 6.09 0.78 -21.95
C ARG A 100 6.88 -0.46 -21.56
N SER A 101 8.21 -0.35 -21.60
CA SER A 101 9.15 -1.43 -21.27
C SER A 101 9.47 -1.52 -19.77
N SER A 102 9.05 -0.55 -18.97
CA SER A 102 9.33 -0.45 -17.54
C SER A 102 8.21 0.28 -16.81
N ASP A 103 7.90 -0.17 -15.60
CA ASP A 103 6.97 0.49 -14.68
C ASP A 103 7.75 1.15 -13.55
N VAL A 104 7.76 2.50 -13.52
CA VAL A 104 8.54 3.28 -12.57
C VAL A 104 8.02 3.20 -11.13
N TYR A 105 6.80 2.69 -10.93
CA TYR A 105 6.16 2.54 -9.62
C TYR A 105 6.24 1.11 -9.07
N SER A 106 6.84 0.18 -9.83
CA SER A 106 7.08 -1.21 -9.42
C SER A 106 8.51 -1.45 -8.94
N PRO A 107 8.75 -2.33 -7.94
CA PRO A 107 10.09 -2.65 -7.45
C PRO A 107 10.99 -3.15 -8.58
N GLY A 108 12.07 -2.41 -8.82
CA GLY A 108 13.05 -2.71 -9.87
C GLY A 108 12.59 -2.44 -11.30
N GLY A 109 11.52 -1.66 -11.50
CA GLY A 109 11.06 -1.28 -12.84
C GLY A 109 10.27 -2.38 -13.58
N ARG A 110 9.95 -3.49 -12.91
CA ARG A 110 9.30 -4.66 -13.52
C ARG A 110 7.86 -4.35 -13.91
N LEU A 111 7.47 -4.79 -15.10
CA LEU A 111 6.07 -4.72 -15.53
C LEU A 111 5.24 -5.75 -14.76
N LEU A 112 4.08 -5.32 -14.26
CA LEU A 112 3.02 -6.19 -13.73
C LEU A 112 2.28 -6.95 -14.85
#